data_AF-A0AAW4C9Z0-F1
#
_entry.id   AF-A0AAW4C9Z0-F1
#
_cell.length_a   1.000
_cell.length_b   1.000
_cell.length_c   1.000
_cell.angle_alpha   90.00
_cell.angle_beta   90.00
_cell.angle_gamma   90.00
#
_symmetry.space_group_name_H-M   'P 1'
#
loop_
_entity.id
_entity.type
_entity.pdbx_description
1 polymer ?
#
loop_
_entity_poly.entity_id
_entity_poly.type
_entity_poly.pdbx_seq_one_letter_code
_entity_poly.pdbx_strand_id
1 'polypeptide(L)'
;MIKELYEEVQGIVYKCRNEYYLHLWELSDWDQEGMLCLHELISREEELAEDIPRLRKYFKTKFRNRILDYIRKQESQKRRYDKETYEEVGEISHRISEEGLWLDDYYLFHETLRDYRNKQSKEKQEELERVLRDERFRGRQRVLRDLRIVFKEFDIRTH
;
A
#
# COMPACT_ATOMS: atom_id res chain seq x y z
N MET A 1 22.08 -3.30 -24.12
CA MET A 1 21.63 -1.90 -24.27
C MET A 1 20.26 -1.64 -23.62
N ILE A 2 19.11 -1.94 -24.24
CA ILE A 2 17.80 -1.59 -23.62
C ILE A 2 17.52 -2.34 -22.31
N LYS A 3 17.93 -3.62 -22.20
CA LYS A 3 17.77 -4.39 -20.96
C LYS A 3 18.58 -3.81 -19.80
N GLU A 4 19.82 -3.41 -20.04
CA GLU A 4 20.68 -2.77 -19.03
C GLU A 4 20.10 -1.42 -18.60
N LEU A 5 19.61 -0.64 -19.56
CA LEU A 5 18.97 0.64 -19.28
C LEU A 5 17.62 0.48 -18.57
N TYR A 6 16.97 -0.67 -18.71
CA TYR A 6 15.75 -0.99 -17.98
C TYR A 6 16.04 -1.20 -16.49
N GLU A 7 17.16 -1.81 -16.12
CA GLU A 7 17.55 -1.98 -14.70
C GLU A 7 17.63 -0.63 -13.96
N GLU A 8 18.05 0.44 -14.66
CA GLU A 8 18.12 1.81 -14.13
C GLU A 8 16.76 2.42 -13.77
N VAL A 9 15.67 1.91 -14.37
CA VAL A 9 14.31 2.41 -14.19
C VAL A 9 13.34 1.38 -13.62
N GLN A 10 13.76 0.13 -13.48
CA GLN A 10 12.93 -0.99 -12.99
C GLN A 10 12.36 -0.72 -11.59
N GLY A 11 13.15 -0.09 -10.71
CA GLY A 11 12.67 0.33 -9.40
C GLY A 11 11.46 1.29 -9.45
N ILE A 12 11.35 2.09 -10.51
CA ILE A 12 10.20 2.97 -10.73
C ILE A 12 8.96 2.15 -11.14
N VAL A 13 9.14 1.13 -11.98
CA VAL A 13 8.07 0.21 -12.39
C VAL A 13 7.52 -0.53 -11.17
N TYR A 14 8.40 -1.09 -10.35
CA TYR A 14 8.01 -1.82 -9.15
C TYR A 14 7.35 -0.92 -8.10
N LYS A 15 7.85 0.31 -7.95
CA LYS A 15 7.17 1.30 -7.12
C LYS A 15 5.76 1.60 -7.63
N CYS A 16 5.58 1.78 -8.94
CA CYS A 16 4.24 1.99 -9.52
C CYS A 16 3.34 0.76 -9.34
N ARG A 17 3.87 -0.46 -9.47
CA ARG A 17 3.14 -1.71 -9.21
C ARG A 17 2.63 -1.79 -7.77
N ASN A 18 3.42 -1.29 -6.81
CA ASN A 18 3.00 -1.26 -5.41
C ASN A 18 2.01 -0.12 -5.13
N GLU A 19 2.10 1.01 -5.86
CA GLU A 19 1.19 2.15 -5.71
C GLU A 19 -0.17 1.95 -6.41
N TYR A 20 -0.25 1.11 -7.44
CA TYR A 20 -1.41 1.02 -8.32
C TYR A 20 -1.82 -0.43 -8.59
N TYR A 21 -3.13 -0.68 -8.55
CA TYR A 21 -3.72 -1.96 -8.93
C TYR A 21 -4.23 -1.94 -10.37
N LEU A 22 -3.68 -2.80 -11.22
CA LEU A 22 -4.21 -3.13 -12.54
C LEU A 22 -4.70 -4.57 -12.54
N HIS A 23 -5.97 -4.75 -12.92
CA HIS A 23 -6.62 -6.06 -12.88
C HIS A 23 -5.90 -7.03 -13.84
N LEU A 24 -5.63 -8.25 -13.37
CA LEU A 24 -4.94 -9.34 -14.09
C LEU A 24 -3.47 -9.08 -14.45
N TRP A 25 -2.88 -7.96 -14.03
CA TRP A 25 -1.47 -7.70 -14.30
C TRP A 25 -0.57 -8.45 -13.33
N GLU A 26 0.27 -9.33 -13.87
CA GLU A 26 1.39 -9.97 -13.20
C GLU A 26 2.65 -9.11 -13.28
N LEU A 27 3.68 -9.46 -12.50
CA LEU A 27 4.97 -8.75 -12.52
C LEU A 27 5.55 -8.65 -13.94
N SER A 28 5.40 -9.72 -14.73
CA SER A 28 5.79 -9.80 -16.13
C SER A 28 5.08 -8.75 -16.99
N ASP A 29 3.79 -8.48 -16.76
CA ASP A 29 3.04 -7.45 -17.51
C ASP A 29 3.54 -6.05 -17.16
N TRP A 30 3.80 -5.80 -15.86
CA TRP A 30 4.42 -4.55 -15.41
C TRP A 30 5.80 -4.35 -16.04
N ASP A 31 6.63 -5.38 -16.06
CA ASP A 31 7.96 -5.34 -16.68
C ASP A 31 7.88 -5.14 -18.19
N GLN A 32 6.96 -5.83 -18.88
CA GLN A 32 6.74 -5.66 -20.31
C GLN A 32 6.30 -4.24 -20.64
N GLU A 33 5.31 -3.69 -19.95
CA GLU A 33 4.87 -2.31 -20.17
C GLU A 33 5.98 -1.31 -19.83
N GLY A 34 6.77 -1.58 -18.78
CA GLY A 34 7.95 -0.80 -18.42
C GLY A 34 8.97 -0.75 -19.55
N MET A 35 9.30 -1.90 -20.14
CA MET A 35 10.20 -2.00 -21.29
C MET A 35 9.65 -1.31 -22.53
N LEU A 36 8.35 -1.45 -22.83
CA LEU A 36 7.69 -0.78 -23.95
C LEU A 36 7.74 0.75 -23.77
N CYS A 37 7.41 1.23 -22.57
CA CYS A 37 7.47 2.66 -22.26
C CYS A 37 8.89 3.21 -22.37
N LEU A 38 9.90 2.44 -21.95
CA LEU A 38 11.30 2.83 -22.06
C LEU A 38 11.75 2.88 -23.53
N HIS A 39 11.41 1.85 -24.30
CA HIS A 39 11.73 1.77 -25.72
C HIS A 39 11.14 2.97 -26.48
N GLU A 40 9.84 3.24 -26.31
CA GLU A 40 9.20 4.40 -26.95
C GLU A 40 9.83 5.75 -26.54
N LEU A 41 10.27 5.86 -25.29
CA LEU A 41 10.90 7.08 -24.78
C LEU A 41 12.26 7.32 -25.46
N ILE A 42 13.10 6.28 -25.52
CA ILE A 42 14.43 6.35 -26.13
C ILE A 42 14.32 6.51 -27.65
N SER A 43 13.39 5.82 -28.32
CA SER A 43 13.17 5.97 -29.75
C SER A 43 12.77 7.40 -30.16
N ARG A 44 12.27 8.21 -29.23
CA ARG A 44 11.92 9.62 -29.48
C ARG A 44 13.05 10.58 -29.13
N GLU A 45 13.87 10.25 -28.15
CA GLU A 45 14.92 11.12 -27.63
C GLU A 45 16.11 10.24 -27.22
N GLU A 46 16.94 9.88 -28.21
CA GLU A 46 18.06 8.94 -28.04
C GLU A 46 19.09 9.44 -27.02
N GLU A 47 19.27 10.76 -26.90
CA GLU A 47 20.16 11.42 -25.93
C GLU A 47 19.83 11.06 -24.46
N LEU A 48 18.58 10.65 -24.17
CA LEU A 48 18.20 10.22 -22.82
C LEU A 48 18.91 8.92 -22.40
N ALA A 49 19.37 8.10 -23.34
CA ALA A 49 20.09 6.88 -23.00
C ALA A 49 21.44 7.15 -22.33
N GLU A 50 22.02 8.34 -22.56
CA GLU A 50 23.33 8.74 -22.01
C GLU A 50 23.20 9.54 -20.69
N ASP A 51 22.03 10.14 -20.42
CA ASP A 51 21.74 10.91 -19.19
C ASP A 51 20.77 10.14 -18.27
N ILE A 52 21.32 9.25 -17.45
CA ILE A 52 20.54 8.38 -16.53
C ILE A 52 19.65 9.18 -15.55
N PRO A 53 20.12 10.24 -14.88
CA PRO A 53 19.25 11.06 -14.03
C PRO A 53 18.04 11.66 -14.78
N ARG A 54 18.25 12.19 -15.99
CA ARG A 54 17.17 12.75 -16.81
C ARG A 54 16.23 11.66 -17.29
N LEU A 55 16.75 10.52 -17.74
CA LEU A 55 15.97 9.36 -18.13
C LEU A 55 15.02 8.92 -17.02
N ARG A 56 15.53 8.72 -15.79
CA ARG A 56 14.71 8.30 -14.64
C ARG A 56 13.55 9.27 -14.39
N LYS A 57 13.79 10.58 -14.48
CA LYS A 57 12.75 11.62 -14.28
C LYS A 57 11.67 11.57 -15.36
N TYR A 58 12.08 11.49 -16.62
CA TYR A 58 11.17 11.46 -17.76
C TYR A 58 10.38 10.13 -17.79
N PHE A 59 11.08 9.02 -17.63
CA PHE A 59 10.48 7.69 -17.55
C PHE A 59 9.45 7.62 -16.43
N LYS A 60 9.79 8.06 -15.21
CA LYS A 60 8.84 8.10 -14.08
C LYS A 60 7.54 8.82 -14.42
N THR A 61 7.65 9.98 -15.05
CA THR A 61 6.48 10.79 -15.40
C THR A 61 5.65 10.11 -16.48
N LYS A 62 6.29 9.59 -17.54
CA LYS A 62 5.62 8.92 -18.66
C LYS A 62 4.96 7.61 -18.23
N PHE A 63 5.68 6.78 -17.49
CA PHE A 63 5.19 5.49 -17.02
C PHE A 63 4.01 5.66 -16.07
N ARG A 64 4.08 6.57 -15.08
CA ARG A 64 2.95 6.85 -14.18
C ARG A 64 1.70 7.31 -14.93
N ASN A 65 1.85 8.21 -15.90
CA ASN A 65 0.71 8.67 -16.71
C ASN A 65 0.05 7.55 -17.50
N ARG A 66 0.87 6.66 -18.07
CA ARG A 66 0.44 5.48 -18.81
C ARG A 66 -0.34 4.50 -17.93
N ILE A 67 0.14 4.22 -16.72
CA ILE A 67 -0.58 3.40 -15.73
C ILE A 67 -1.93 4.02 -15.35
N LEU A 68 -1.96 5.34 -15.10
CA LEU A 68 -3.21 6.04 -14.82
C LEU A 68 -4.20 5.97 -16.00
N ASP A 69 -3.71 5.98 -17.24
CA ASP A 69 -4.57 5.79 -18.42
C ASP A 69 -5.15 4.37 -18.50
N TYR A 70 -4.38 3.33 -18.14
CA TYR A 70 -4.91 1.98 -18.01
C TYR A 70 -6.00 1.88 -16.95
N ILE A 71 -5.80 2.49 -15.78
CA ILE A 71 -6.81 2.53 -14.71
C ILE A 71 -8.08 3.25 -15.18
N ARG A 72 -7.95 4.42 -15.82
CA ARG A 72 -9.10 5.15 -16.37
C ARG A 72 -9.87 4.33 -17.41
N LYS A 73 -9.16 3.60 -18.28
CA LYS A 73 -9.78 2.68 -19.26
C LYS A 73 -10.52 1.56 -18.54
N GLN A 74 -9.93 0.96 -17.51
CA GLN A 74 -10.56 -0.08 -16.69
C GLN A 74 -11.84 0.43 -16.02
N GLU A 75 -11.79 1.57 -15.34
CA GLU A 75 -12.94 2.21 -14.70
C GLU A 75 -14.03 2.63 -15.71
N SER A 76 -13.63 3.06 -16.91
CA SER A 76 -14.56 3.37 -17.98
C SER A 76 -15.23 2.10 -18.54
N GLN A 77 -14.53 0.97 -18.62
CA GLN A 77 -15.10 -0.29 -19.08
C GLN A 77 -16.05 -0.90 -18.06
N LYS A 78 -15.69 -0.87 -16.76
CA LYS A 78 -16.57 -1.28 -15.66
C LYS A 78 -17.89 -0.49 -15.66
N ARG A 79 -17.89 0.79 -16.04
CA ARG A 79 -19.11 1.60 -16.18
C ARG A 79 -20.04 1.18 -17.35
N ARG A 80 -19.55 0.41 -18.32
CA ARG A 80 -20.35 -0.07 -19.47
C ARG A 80 -20.96 -1.45 -19.24
N TYR A 81 -20.41 -2.21 -18.30
CA TYR A 81 -20.88 -3.54 -17.93
C TYR A 81 -21.19 -3.53 -16.43
N ASP A 82 -22.47 -3.40 -16.05
CA ASP A 82 -22.92 -3.82 -14.72
C ASP A 82 -22.69 -5.33 -14.62
N LYS A 83 -21.48 -5.75 -14.22
CA LYS A 83 -21.21 -7.11 -13.78
C LYS A 83 -19.91 -7.18 -12.98
N GLU A 84 -20.07 -7.68 -11.76
CA GLU A 84 -19.01 -8.11 -10.86
C GLU A 84 -18.10 -9.13 -11.57
N THR A 85 -16.82 -8.78 -11.71
CA THR A 85 -15.78 -9.81 -11.68
C THR A 85 -15.52 -10.06 -10.19
N TYR A 86 -15.98 -11.21 -9.68
CA TYR A 86 -15.65 -11.62 -8.32
C TYR A 86 -14.15 -11.92 -8.29
N GLU A 87 -13.35 -10.96 -7.85
CA GLU A 87 -11.98 -11.21 -7.42
C GLU A 87 -12.05 -11.63 -5.95
N GLU A 88 -11.41 -12.75 -5.59
CA GLU A 88 -11.28 -13.11 -4.19
C GLU A 88 -10.49 -12.01 -3.48
N VAL A 89 -11.15 -11.32 -2.55
CA VAL A 89 -10.57 -10.24 -1.74
C VAL A 89 -9.27 -10.67 -1.06
N GLY A 90 -9.06 -11.97 -0.83
CA GLY A 90 -7.81 -12.55 -0.33
C GLY A 90 -6.58 -12.37 -1.24
N GLU A 91 -6.73 -12.33 -2.57
CA GLU A 91 -5.59 -12.20 -3.50
C GLU A 91 -5.07 -10.75 -3.62
N ILE A 92 -5.92 -9.78 -3.27
CA ILE A 92 -5.65 -8.33 -3.38
C ILE A 92 -5.44 -7.68 -2.00
N SER A 93 -5.89 -8.33 -0.92
CA SER A 93 -5.79 -7.84 0.47
C SER A 93 -4.37 -7.41 0.87
N HIS A 94 -3.33 -8.11 0.42
CA HIS A 94 -1.93 -7.75 0.71
C HIS A 94 -1.39 -6.50 -0.03
N ARG A 95 -2.11 -5.98 -1.04
CA ARG A 95 -1.65 -4.88 -1.91
C ARG A 95 -2.45 -3.60 -1.75
N ILE A 96 -3.60 -3.66 -1.09
CA ILE A 96 -4.27 -2.47 -0.61
C ILE A 96 -3.41 -2.00 0.57
N SER A 97 -2.71 -0.88 0.42
CA SER A 97 -2.18 -0.17 1.57
C SER A 97 -3.38 0.27 2.41
N GLU A 98 -3.89 -0.61 3.26
CA GLU A 98 -4.87 -0.22 4.25
C GLU A 98 -4.19 0.81 5.15
N GLU A 99 -4.95 1.83 5.54
CA GLU A 99 -4.68 2.62 6.75
C GLU A 99 -4.78 1.75 8.02
N GLY A 100 -4.39 0.47 7.94
CA GLY A 100 -4.57 -0.60 8.91
C GLY A 100 -3.26 -1.34 9.18
N LEU A 101 -3.27 -2.14 10.24
CA LEU A 101 -2.12 -2.94 10.66
C LEU A 101 -1.93 -4.13 9.70
N TRP A 102 -0.67 -4.49 9.40
CA TRP A 102 -0.35 -5.74 8.70
C TRP A 102 -0.99 -6.94 9.41
N LEU A 103 -1.28 -8.04 8.73
CA LEU A 103 -1.94 -9.21 9.35
C LEU A 103 -1.21 -9.69 10.62
N ASP A 104 0.12 -9.69 10.57
CA ASP A 104 0.97 -10.06 11.72
C ASP A 104 0.86 -9.04 12.85
N ASP A 105 0.88 -7.74 12.52
CA ASP A 105 0.69 -6.66 13.49
C ASP A 105 -0.74 -6.66 14.06
N TYR A 106 -1.74 -7.00 13.26
CA TYR A 106 -3.14 -7.14 13.67
C TYR A 106 -3.30 -8.30 14.66
N TYR A 107 -2.69 -9.45 14.36
CA TYR A 107 -2.68 -10.59 15.27
C TYR A 107 -1.99 -10.23 16.59
N LEU A 108 -0.79 -9.64 16.50
CA LEU A 108 -0.01 -9.20 17.67
C LEU A 108 -0.76 -8.15 18.49
N PHE A 109 -1.45 -7.21 17.84
CA PHE A 109 -2.27 -6.19 18.50
C PHE A 109 -3.41 -6.82 19.31
N HIS A 110 -4.14 -7.76 18.71
CA HIS A 110 -5.24 -8.44 19.39
C HIS A 110 -4.78 -9.36 20.53
N GLU A 111 -3.65 -10.05 20.36
CA GLU A 111 -3.02 -10.85 21.40
C GLU A 111 -2.58 -9.96 22.58
N THR A 112 -1.85 -8.88 22.29
CA THR A 112 -1.40 -7.89 23.28
C THR A 112 -2.58 -7.28 24.05
N LEU A 113 -3.67 -6.93 23.36
CA LEU A 113 -4.88 -6.39 23.98
C LEU A 113 -5.55 -7.42 24.91
N ARG A 114 -5.64 -8.67 24.46
CA ARG A 114 -6.23 -9.78 25.23
C ARG A 114 -5.43 -10.05 26.49
N ASP A 115 -4.11 -10.11 26.38
CA ASP A 115 -3.22 -10.33 27.52
C ASP A 115 -3.28 -9.20 28.53
N TYR A 116 -3.29 -7.95 28.04
CA TYR A 116 -3.46 -6.78 28.89
C TYR A 116 -4.79 -6.85 29.65
N ARG A 117 -5.90 -7.13 28.95
CA ARG A 117 -7.24 -7.28 29.54
C ARG A 117 -7.29 -8.36 30.62
N ASN A 118 -6.72 -9.54 30.33
CA ASN A 118 -6.73 -10.68 31.26
C ASN A 118 -5.92 -10.42 32.54
N LYS A 119 -4.91 -9.56 32.48
CA LYS A 119 -4.09 -9.15 33.63
C LYS A 119 -4.75 -8.07 34.50
N GLN A 120 -5.86 -7.48 34.07
CA GLN A 120 -6.57 -6.43 34.82
C GLN A 120 -7.65 -6.99 35.77
N SER A 121 -7.99 -6.21 36.80
CA SER A 121 -9.18 -6.46 37.63
C SER A 121 -10.48 -6.22 36.86
N LYS A 122 -11.60 -6.78 37.33
CA LYS A 122 -12.93 -6.63 36.67
C LYS A 122 -13.32 -5.16 36.43
N GLU A 123 -13.07 -4.28 37.40
CA GLU A 123 -13.35 -2.84 37.30
C GLU A 123 -12.52 -2.18 36.20
N LYS A 124 -11.23 -2.52 36.10
CA LYS A 124 -10.33 -1.99 35.05
C LYS A 124 -10.63 -2.58 33.66
N GLN A 125 -11.11 -3.82 33.60
CA GLN A 125 -11.60 -4.40 32.35
C GLN A 125 -12.83 -3.62 31.85
N GLU A 126 -13.75 -3.25 32.74
CA GLU A 126 -14.91 -2.45 32.37
C GLU A 126 -14.50 -1.04 31.89
N GLU A 127 -13.56 -0.37 32.58
CA GLU A 127 -13.00 0.89 32.09
C GLU A 127 -12.35 0.75 30.70
N LEU A 128 -11.64 -0.35 30.43
CA LEU A 128 -11.04 -0.64 29.13
C LEU A 128 -12.11 -0.82 28.04
N GLU A 129 -13.16 -1.61 28.29
CA GLU A 129 -14.26 -1.81 27.35
C GLU A 129 -14.96 -0.49 27.01
N ARG A 130 -15.11 0.41 27.99
CA ARG A 130 -15.66 1.75 27.78
C ARG A 130 -14.76 2.62 26.91
N VAL A 131 -13.43 2.50 27.01
CA VAL A 131 -12.49 3.16 26.07
C VAL A 131 -12.66 2.60 24.66
N LEU A 132 -12.76 1.28 24.51
CA LEU A 132 -12.90 0.63 23.20
C LEU A 132 -14.23 1.00 22.50
N ARG A 133 -15.27 1.33 23.26
CA ARG A 133 -16.55 1.85 22.76
C ARG A 133 -16.57 3.37 22.55
N ASP A 134 -15.44 4.03 22.75
CA ASP A 134 -15.27 5.49 22.74
C ASP A 134 -16.22 6.25 23.68
N GLU A 135 -16.55 5.65 24.83
CA GLU A 135 -17.39 6.28 25.84
C GLU A 135 -16.62 7.34 26.66
N ARG A 136 -17.34 8.36 27.13
CA ARG A 136 -16.80 9.37 28.04
C ARG A 136 -17.01 8.95 29.50
N PHE A 137 -15.92 8.92 30.28
CA PHE A 137 -15.97 8.60 31.71
C PHE A 137 -14.79 9.21 32.49
N ARG A 138 -14.95 9.34 33.81
CA ARG A 138 -13.87 9.80 34.69
C ARG A 138 -12.77 8.74 34.76
N GLY A 139 -11.54 9.14 34.46
CA GLY A 139 -10.39 8.20 34.42
C GLY A 139 -10.00 7.75 33.01
N ARG A 140 -10.75 8.10 31.96
CA ARG A 140 -10.43 7.75 30.56
C ARG A 140 -8.99 8.07 30.14
N GLN A 141 -8.48 9.25 30.52
CA GLN A 141 -7.09 9.66 30.21
C GLN A 141 -6.03 8.79 30.91
N ARG A 142 -6.34 8.20 32.08
CA ARG A 142 -5.46 7.24 32.74
C ARG A 142 -5.35 5.97 31.91
N VAL A 143 -6.49 5.41 31.52
CA VAL A 143 -6.55 4.18 30.71
C VAL A 143 -5.84 4.36 29.36
N LEU A 144 -6.02 5.50 28.70
CA LEU A 144 -5.30 5.80 27.45
C LEU A 144 -3.78 5.91 27.63
N ARG A 145 -3.30 6.45 28.76
CA ARG A 145 -1.87 6.47 29.05
C ARG A 145 -1.30 5.08 29.28
N ASP A 146 -2.03 4.23 30.00
CA ASP A 146 -1.63 2.84 30.24
C ASP A 146 -1.59 2.06 28.91
N LEU A 147 -2.61 2.21 28.06
CA LEU A 147 -2.64 1.62 26.73
C LEU A 147 -1.47 2.09 25.85
N ARG A 148 -1.09 3.37 25.92
CA ARG A 148 0.06 3.87 25.15
C ARG A 148 1.38 3.21 25.56
N ILE A 149 1.53 2.84 26.83
CA ILE A 149 2.72 2.11 27.31
C ILE A 149 2.69 0.67 26.79
N VAL A 150 1.52 0.02 26.85
CA VAL A 150 1.32 -1.36 26.40
C VAL A 150 1.54 -1.49 24.89
N PHE A 151 1.04 -0.54 24.11
CA PHE A 151 1.13 -0.53 22.64
C PHE A 151 2.29 0.33 22.12
N LYS A 152 3.31 0.59 22.94
CA LYS A 152 4.51 1.37 22.55
C LYS A 152 5.14 0.87 21.25
N GLU A 153 5.15 -0.44 21.04
CA GLU A 153 5.78 -1.09 19.88
C GLU A 153 4.99 -0.86 18.58
N PHE A 154 3.74 -0.40 18.67
CA PHE A 154 2.87 -0.06 17.53
C PHE A 154 2.84 1.45 17.22
N ASP A 155 3.51 2.30 18.02
CA ASP A 155 3.59 3.75 17.80
C ASP A 155 4.61 4.01 16.67
N ILE A 156 4.20 3.81 15.41
CA ILE A 156 5.03 4.05 14.21
C ILE A 156 5.25 5.56 14.07
N ARG A 157 6.21 6.09 14.82
CA ARG A 157 6.86 7.36 14.48
C ARG A 157 7.86 7.08 13.37
N THR A 158 7.40 7.28 12.13
CA THR A 158 8.16 7.77 10.98
C THR A 158 9.68 7.53 11.05
N HIS A 159 10.14 6.47 10.40
CA HIS A 159 11.47 6.42 9.78
C HIS A 159 11.28 6.21 8.28
#